data_AF-A0A937VNI4-F1
#
_entry.id   AF-A0A937VNI4-F1
#
_cell.length_a   1.000
_cell.length_b   1.000
_cell.length_c   1.000
_cell.angle_alpha   90.00
_cell.angle_beta   90.00
_cell.angle_gamma   90.00
#
_symmetry.space_group_name_H-M   'P 1'
#
loop_
_entity.id
_entity.type
_entity.pdbx_description
1 polymer ?
#
loop_
_entity_poly.entity_id
_entity_poly.type
_entity_poly.pdbx_seq_one_letter_code
_entity_poly.pdbx_strand_id
1 'polypeptide(L)' 'MKARDLFGKEVIDADARVVGKIEDCELDISKASVLGIVVRSGFKRRLLVLPQDVVKIGDKIVLKITADKIRKA' A
#
# COMPACT_ATOMS: atom_id res chain seq x y z
N MET A 1 -6.31 13.67 -4.72
CA MET A 1 -5.31 12.74 -5.31
C MET A 1 -6.00 11.91 -6.38
N LYS A 2 -5.39 11.68 -7.53
CA LYS A 2 -5.88 10.74 -8.54
C LYS A 2 -5.26 9.37 -8.30
N ALA A 3 -5.93 8.29 -8.69
CA ALA A 3 -5.41 6.92 -8.53
C ALA A 3 -4.03 6.76 -9.20
N ARG A 4 -3.84 7.31 -10.40
CA ARG A 4 -2.56 7.30 -11.12
C ARG A 4 -1.38 7.87 -10.30
N ASP A 5 -1.66 8.78 -9.36
CA ASP A 5 -0.63 9.43 -8.56
C ASP A 5 -0.14 8.49 -7.43
N LEU A 6 -0.84 7.39 -7.14
CA LEU A 6 -0.44 6.38 -6.14
C LEU A 6 0.61 5.41 -6.69
N PHE A 7 0.50 5.02 -7.95
CA PHE A 7 1.33 3.98 -8.55
C PHE A 7 2.81 4.36 -8.54
N GLY A 8 3.65 3.40 -8.15
CA GLY A 8 5.10 3.59 -8.06
C GLY A 8 5.57 4.34 -6.81
N LYS A 9 4.68 4.90 -5.98
CA LYS A 9 5.07 5.51 -4.70
C LYS A 9 5.64 4.46 -3.76
N GLU A 10 6.68 4.87 -3.02
CA GLU A 10 7.31 4.05 -2.01
C GLU A 10 6.42 3.93 -0.77
N VAL A 11 6.33 2.72 -0.25
CA VAL A 11 5.62 2.39 0.99
C VAL A 11 6.65 2.07 2.07
N ILE A 12 6.56 2.75 3.20
CA ILE A 12 7.39 2.51 4.37
C ILE A 12 6.54 2.05 5.55
N ASP A 13 7.09 1.15 6.36
CA ASP A 13 6.43 0.63 7.55
C ASP A 13 6.65 1.51 8.79
N ALA A 14 6.09 1.08 9.93
CA ALA A 14 6.22 1.79 11.21
C ALA A 14 7.68 1.95 11.70
N ASP A 15 8.60 1.08 11.25
CA ASP A 15 10.02 1.12 11.57
C ASP A 15 10.83 1.91 10.52
N ALA A 16 10.15 2.65 9.64
CA ALA A 16 10.72 3.37 8.50
C ALA A 16 11.46 2.46 7.49
N ARG A 17 11.15 1.15 7.47
CA ARG A 17 11.71 0.22 6.48
C ARG A 17 10.92 0.30 5.18
N VAL A 18 11.63 0.23 4.06
CA VAL A 18 10.99 0.18 2.74
C VAL A 18 10.30 -1.18 2.57
N VAL A 19 8.98 -1.16 2.45
CA VAL A 19 8.16 -2.34 2.17
C VAL A 19 8.19 -2.66 0.68
N GLY A 20 8.13 -1.63 -0.16
CA GLY A 20 8.07 -1.78 -1.61
C GLY A 20 7.44 -0.56 -2.30
N LYS A 21 6.89 -0.78 -3.49
CA LYS A 21 6.19 0.24 -4.27
C LYS A 21 4.77 -0.20 -4.61
N ILE A 22 3.83 0.74 -4.67
CA ILE A 22 2.45 0.46 -5.11
C ILE A 22 2.47 0.01 -6.57
N GLU A 23 1.84 -1.14 -6.85
CA GLU A 23 1.63 -1.64 -8.21
C GLU A 23 0.15 -1.71 -8.61
N ASP A 24 -0.76 -1.81 -7.65
CA ASP A 24 -2.20 -1.93 -7.91
C ASP A 24 -3.07 -1.43 -6.75
N CYS A 25 -4.39 -1.33 -6.96
CA CYS A 25 -5.39 -1.07 -5.93
C CYS A 25 -6.65 -1.92 -6.12
N GLU A 26 -7.17 -2.47 -5.01
CA GLU A 26 -8.44 -3.19 -4.99
C GLU A 26 -9.59 -2.20 -4.77
N LEU A 27 -10.63 -2.33 -5.59
CA LEU A 27 -11.78 -1.43 -5.60
C LEU A 27 -13.09 -2.22 -5.44
N ASP A 28 -13.97 -1.74 -4.57
CA ASP A 28 -15.39 -2.11 -4.58
C ASP A 28 -16.10 -1.18 -5.58
N ILE A 29 -16.36 -1.69 -6.79
CA ILE A 29 -16.97 -0.90 -7.88
C ILE A 29 -18.40 -0.48 -7.49
N SER A 30 -19.14 -1.35 -6.78
CA SER A 30 -20.51 -1.07 -6.37
C SER A 30 -20.59 0.07 -5.36
N LYS A 31 -19.56 0.22 -4.51
CA LYS A 31 -19.48 1.27 -3.49
C LYS A 31 -18.56 2.43 -3.85
N ALA A 32 -17.90 2.35 -5.01
CA ALA A 32 -16.86 3.29 -5.45
C ALA A 32 -15.78 3.54 -4.36
N SER A 33 -15.33 2.49 -3.67
CA SER A 33 -14.39 2.60 -2.55
C SER A 33 -13.12 1.76 -2.74
N VAL A 34 -12.01 2.22 -2.16
CA VAL A 34 -10.74 1.48 -2.15
C VAL A 34 -10.74 0.49 -1.00
N LEU A 35 -10.57 -0.79 -1.32
CA LEU A 35 -10.49 -1.89 -0.35
C LEU A 35 -9.06 -2.12 0.15
N GLY A 36 -8.07 -1.84 -0.71
CA GLY A 36 -6.65 -1.98 -0.39
C GLY A 36 -5.74 -1.52 -1.52
N ILE A 37 -4.46 -1.40 -1.21
CA ILE A 37 -3.40 -1.15 -2.19
C ILE A 37 -2.46 -2.36 -2.23
N VAL A 38 -2.04 -2.74 -3.42
CA VAL A 38 -1.10 -3.83 -3.65
C VAL A 38 0.30 -3.26 -3.76
N VAL A 39 1.18 -3.74 -2.89
CA VAL A 39 2.57 -3.32 -2.82
C VAL A 39 3.46 -4.44 -3.32
N ARG A 40 4.25 -4.16 -4.35
CA ARG A 40 5.31 -5.06 -4.82
C ARG A 40 6.52 -4.95 -3.90
N SER A 41 6.83 -6.04 -3.22
CA SER A 41 8.00 -6.19 -2.34
C SER A 41 9.01 -7.14 -2.99
N GLY A 42 10.16 -6.61 -3.40
CA GLY A 42 11.14 -7.37 -4.18
C GLY A 42 10.60 -7.78 -5.57
N PHE A 43 11.00 -8.97 -6.06
CA PHE A 43 10.75 -9.37 -7.45
C PHE A 43 9.39 -10.05 -7.71
N LYS A 44 8.89 -10.83 -6.74
CA LYS A 44 7.68 -11.65 -6.92
C LYS A 44 6.64 -11.53 -5.79
N ARG A 45 6.98 -10.89 -4.66
CA ARG A 45 6.07 -10.83 -3.51
C ARG A 45 5.14 -9.63 -3.65
N ARG A 46 3.84 -9.89 -3.49
CA ARG A 46 2.79 -8.88 -3.42
C ARG A 46 2.21 -8.87 -2.03
N LEU A 47 1.95 -7.68 -1.52
CA LEU A 47 1.42 -7.44 -0.18
C LEU A 47 0.17 -6.59 -0.30
N LEU A 48 -0.89 -6.98 0.41
CA LEU A 48 -2.13 -6.21 0.47
C LEU A 48 -2.09 -5.32 1.72
N VAL A 49 -2.17 -4.01 1.51
CA VAL A 49 -2.26 -3.01 2.57
C VAL A 49 -3.69 -2.47 2.61
N LEU A 50 -4.33 -2.57 3.77
CA LEU A 50 -5.68 -2.05 3.98
C LEU A 50 -5.64 -0.55 4.27
N PRO A 51 -6.68 0.23 3.90
CA PRO A 51 -6.74 1.67 4.16
C PRO A 51 -6.55 2.02 5.65
N GLN A 52 -7.05 1.18 6.54
CA GLN A 52 -6.92 1.35 7.99
C GLN A 52 -5.46 1.30 8.48
N ASP A 53 -4.56 0.66 7.74
CA ASP A 53 -3.15 0.51 8.11
C ASP A 53 -2.28 1.67 7.60
N VAL A 54 -2.85 2.57 6.80
CA VAL A 54 -2.18 3.77 6.28
C VAL A 54 -2.34 4.94 7.25
N VAL A 55 -1.22 5.55 7.64
CA VAL A 55 -1.18 6.76 8.49
C VAL A 55 -1.18 8.01 7.64
N LYS A 56 -0.36 8.02 6.58
CA LYS A 56 -0.10 9.22 5.79
C LYS A 56 0.12 8.87 4.33
N ILE A 57 -0.44 9.72 3.47
CA ILE A 57 -0.25 9.71 2.03
C ILE A 57 0.40 11.04 1.64
N GLY A 58 1.64 11.00 1.15
CA GLY A 58 2.38 12.17 0.66
C GLY A 58 3.36 11.76 -0.43
N ASP A 59 4.63 12.15 -0.31
CA ASP A 59 5.69 11.66 -1.20
C ASP A 59 5.85 10.14 -1.11
N LYS A 60 5.73 9.61 0.11
CA LYS A 60 5.66 8.19 0.45
C LYS A 60 4.31 7.85 1.10
N ILE A 61 3.99 6.56 1.12
CA ILE A 61 2.90 6.01 1.94
C ILE A 61 3.51 5.50 3.24
N VAL A 62 2.97 5.93 4.38
CA VAL A 62 3.45 5.52 5.71
C VAL A 62 2.43 4.61 6.34
N LEU A 63 2.86 3.43 6.79
CA LEU A 63 2.01 2.46 7.48
C LEU A 63 2.17 2.56 9.00
N LYS A 64 1.12 2.18 9.74
CA LYS A 64 1.15 2.08 11.22
C LYS A 64 1.60 0.71 11.73
N ILE A 65 1.80 -0.25 10.82
CA ILE A 65 2.23 -1.62 11.11
C ILE A 65 3.61 -1.87 10.52
N THR A 66 4.31 -2.87 11.05
CA THR A 66 5.60 -3.35 10.50
C THR A 66 5.38 -4.28 9.31
N ALA A 67 6.36 -4.37 8.41
CA ALA A 67 6.29 -5.18 7.19
C ALA A 67 5.90 -6.65 7.44
N ASP A 68 6.33 -7.21 8.58
CA ASP A 68 6.08 -8.60 8.97
C ASP A 68 4.60 -8.90 9.27
N LYS A 69 3.81 -7.86 9.56
CA LYS A 69 2.37 -7.96 9.86
C LYS A 69 1.48 -7.76 8.63
N ILE A 70 2.07 -7.42 7.48
CA ILE A 70 1.31 -7.14 6.25
C ILE A 70 0.87 -8.47 5.62
N ARG A 71 -0.40 -8.53 5.21
CA ARG A 71 -0.97 -9.69 4.53
C ARG A 71 -0.33 -9.86 3.15
N LYS A 72 -0.07 -11.11 2.77
CA LYS A 72 0.27 -11.45 1.38
C LYS A 72 -0.99 -11.30 0.52
N ALA A 73 -0.85 -10.67 -0.65
CA ALA A 73 -1.92 -10.56 -1.65
C ALA A 73 -2.03 -11.86 -2.45
#